data_AF-A0A0D2UTE0-F1
#
_entry.id   AF-A0A0D2UTE0-F1
#
_cell.length_a   1.000
_cell.length_b   1.000
_cell.length_c   1.000
_cell.angle_alpha   90.00
_cell.angle_beta   90.00
_cell.angle_gamma   90.00
#
_symmetry.space_group_name_H-M   'P 1'
#
loop_
_entity.id
_entity.type
_entity.pdbx_description
1 polymer ?
#
loop_
_entity_poly.entity_id
_entity_poly.type
_entity_poly.pdbx_seq_one_letter_code
_entity_poly.pdbx_strand_id
1 'polypeptide(L)'
;MASLCLLVLLLLCLPFISVAYRPGDIVPMSKMGQYHSSRTVWHDVIGKHCPIFAVNREVLIPIAKPTGYTGADPYKISFQVGKEKFLVPWLFLINRKSSEVPMIDMHLRYSGGDLHGVTAKIVDMPHHYVEIHPNIRS
;
A
#
# COMPACT_ATOMS: atom_id res chain seq x y z
N MET A 1 16.28 42.99 23.59
CA MET A 1 17.20 41.86 23.36
C MET A 1 16.62 40.52 23.81
N ALA A 2 16.10 40.39 25.04
CA ALA A 2 15.50 39.13 25.53
C ALA A 2 14.36 38.56 24.66
N SER A 3 13.48 39.41 24.13
CA SER A 3 12.37 38.99 23.24
C SER A 3 12.85 38.39 21.91
N LEU A 4 13.91 38.94 21.32
CA LEU A 4 14.51 38.42 20.09
C LEU A 4 15.18 37.07 20.33
N CYS A 5 15.88 36.92 21.45
CA CYS A 5 16.47 35.64 21.85
C CYS A 5 15.40 34.56 22.09
N LEU A 6 14.27 34.91 22.73
CA LEU A 6 13.16 33.98 22.95
C LEU A 6 12.52 33.53 21.63
N LEU A 7 12.32 34.46 20.69
CA LEU A 7 11.79 34.13 19.36
C LEU A 7 12.74 33.20 18.59
N VAL A 8 14.05 33.47 18.61
CA VAL A 8 15.05 32.61 17.96
C VAL A 8 15.06 31.21 18.58
N LEU A 9 14.99 31.11 19.92
CA LEU A 9 14.86 29.82 20.62
C LEU A 9 13.58 29.07 20.23
N LEU A 10 12.45 29.77 20.11
CA LEU A 10 11.18 29.17 19.70
C LEU A 10 11.25 28.62 18.26
N LEU A 11 11.84 29.39 17.34
CA LEU A 11 12.03 28.99 15.94
C LEU A 11 12.97 27.79 15.81
N LEU A 12 14.00 27.68 16.66
CA LEU A 12 14.93 26.55 16.70
C LEU A 12 14.29 25.27 17.25
N CYS A 13 13.20 25.35 18.02
CA CYS A 13 12.46 24.20 18.53
C CYS A 13 11.42 23.62 17.54
N LEU A 14 10.97 24.41 16.55
CA LEU A 14 9.97 23.97 15.57
C LEU A 14 10.31 22.71 14.75
N PRO A 15 11.56 22.46 14.28
CA PRO A 15 11.84 21.30 13.43
C PRO A 15 11.75 19.95 14.17
N PHE A 16 11.82 19.93 15.51
CA PHE A 16 11.74 18.70 16.30
C PHE A 16 10.33 18.09 16.38
N ILE A 17 9.31 18.80 15.88
CA ILE A 17 7.90 18.40 15.99
C ILE A 17 7.30 18.02 14.64
N SER A 18 8.07 18.14 13.55
CA SER A 18 7.60 17.77 12.22
C SER A 18 7.69 16.25 12.05
N VAL A 19 6.55 15.58 12.19
CA VAL A 19 6.43 14.14 12.00
C VAL A 19 5.48 13.90 10.83
N ALA A 20 5.90 13.10 9.84
CA ALA A 20 5.06 12.81 8.68
C ALA A 20 3.91 11.84 9.00
N TYR A 21 4.15 10.84 9.85
CA TYR A 21 3.19 9.85 10.30
C TYR A 21 3.36 9.51 11.79
N ARG A 22 2.25 9.33 12.49
CA ARG A 22 2.18 8.71 13.81
C ARG A 22 1.75 7.25 13.68
N PRO A 23 2.12 6.37 14.62
CA PRO A 23 1.58 5.02 14.67
C PRO A 23 0.04 5.04 14.66
N GLY A 24 -0.57 4.29 13.75
CA GLY A 24 -2.02 4.31 13.55
C GLY A 24 -2.52 5.22 12.42
N ASP A 25 -1.68 6.10 11.89
CA ASP A 25 -2.05 6.96 10.77
C ASP A 25 -2.24 6.14 9.49
N ILE A 26 -3.18 6.55 8.65
CA ILE A 26 -3.35 5.96 7.32
C ILE A 26 -2.20 6.42 6.43
N VAL A 27 -1.53 5.45 5.79
CA VAL A 27 -0.57 5.73 4.73
C VAL A 27 -1.32 5.77 3.40
N PRO A 28 -1.45 6.95 2.74
CA PRO A 28 -2.22 7.06 1.50
C PRO A 28 -1.65 6.14 0.42
N MET A 29 -2.53 5.44 -0.29
CA MET A 29 -2.15 4.51 -1.33
C MET A 29 -3.09 4.64 -2.52
N SER A 30 -2.56 4.51 -3.74
CA SER A 30 -3.32 4.34 -4.96
C SER A 30 -2.86 3.08 -5.69
N LYS A 31 -3.69 2.57 -6.60
CA LYS A 31 -3.41 1.36 -7.38
C LYS A 31 -3.76 1.53 -8.84
N MET A 32 -3.04 0.82 -9.70
CA MET A 32 -3.30 0.73 -11.13
C MET A 32 -3.27 -0.73 -11.56
N GLY A 33 -4.26 -1.14 -12.36
CA GLY A 33 -4.33 -2.48 -12.94
C GLY A 33 -3.86 -2.50 -14.40
N GLN A 34 -3.36 -3.64 -14.85
CA GLN A 34 -3.08 -3.91 -16.25
C GLN A 34 -3.58 -5.30 -16.65
N TYR A 35 -4.35 -5.36 -17.73
CA TYR A 35 -4.82 -6.59 -18.36
C TYR A 35 -4.77 -6.42 -19.89
N HIS A 36 -4.26 -7.42 -20.61
CA HIS A 36 -4.17 -7.39 -22.07
C HIS A 36 -3.55 -6.09 -22.62
N SER A 37 -2.44 -5.64 -22.01
CA SER A 37 -1.77 -4.36 -22.30
C SER A 37 -2.61 -3.09 -22.11
N SER A 38 -3.88 -3.20 -21.73
CA SER A 38 -4.74 -2.10 -21.30
C SER A 38 -4.50 -1.81 -19.83
N ARG A 39 -4.36 -0.52 -19.48
CA ARG A 39 -4.12 -0.05 -18.13
C ARG A 39 -5.32 0.75 -17.65
N THR A 40 -5.69 0.55 -16.39
CA THR A 40 -6.59 1.49 -15.72
C THR A 40 -5.85 2.77 -15.41
N VAL A 41 -6.57 3.82 -15.06
CA VAL A 41 -5.96 4.97 -14.39
C VAL A 41 -5.54 4.57 -12.96
N TRP A 42 -4.78 5.46 -12.30
CA TRP A 42 -4.56 5.36 -10.86
C TRP A 42 -5.88 5.59 -10.14
N HIS A 43 -6.20 4.68 -9.21
CA HIS A 43 -7.36 4.78 -8.35
C HIS A 43 -6.91 4.82 -6.90
N ASP A 44 -7.38 5.82 -6.16
CA ASP A 44 -7.13 5.90 -4.74
C ASP A 44 -7.74 4.70 -4.00
N VAL A 45 -6.97 4.20 -3.04
CA VAL A 45 -7.44 3.17 -2.12
C VAL A 45 -8.12 3.87 -0.95
N ILE A 46 -9.38 3.51 -0.69
CA ILE A 46 -10.16 4.14 0.38
C ILE A 46 -9.61 3.71 1.74
N GLY A 47 -9.49 4.65 2.68
CA GLY A 47 -8.70 4.54 3.92
C GLY A 47 -8.74 3.20 4.67
N LYS A 48 -9.89 2.52 4.77
CA LYS A 48 -9.96 1.21 5.44
C LYS A 48 -9.12 0.11 4.76
N HIS A 49 -8.81 0.28 3.48
CA HIS A 49 -8.01 -0.64 2.67
C HIS A 49 -6.55 -0.18 2.52
N CYS A 50 -6.20 0.99 3.06
CA CYS A 50 -4.82 1.48 3.06
C CYS A 50 -3.98 0.84 4.18
N PRO A 51 -2.65 0.78 3.99
CA PRO A 51 -1.73 0.46 5.08
C PRO A 51 -1.87 1.44 6.24
N ILE A 52 -1.60 0.94 7.45
CA ILE A 52 -1.55 1.77 8.66
C ILE A 52 -0.10 1.86 9.09
N PHE A 53 0.35 3.08 9.36
CA PHE A 53 1.73 3.34 9.74
C PHE A 53 2.07 2.65 11.06
N ALA A 54 3.20 1.93 11.08
CA ALA A 54 3.69 1.14 12.22
C ALA A 54 2.73 0.04 12.72
N VAL A 55 1.77 -0.41 11.92
CA VAL A 55 0.82 -1.48 12.28
C VAL A 55 0.71 -2.52 11.17
N ASN A 56 1.00 -3.78 11.51
CA ASN A 56 0.75 -4.91 10.61
C ASN A 56 -0.74 -5.16 10.51
N ARG A 57 -1.27 -5.29 9.29
CA ARG A 57 -2.68 -5.55 9.08
C ARG A 57 -2.95 -6.26 7.76
N GLU A 58 -4.06 -6.96 7.80
CA GLU A 58 -4.68 -7.69 6.71
C GLU A 58 -5.76 -6.81 6.09
N VAL A 59 -5.80 -6.70 4.76
CA VAL A 59 -6.89 -5.97 4.07
C VAL A 59 -7.24 -6.63 2.75
N LEU A 60 -8.54 -6.68 2.45
CA LEU A 60 -9.00 -6.97 1.10
C LEU A 60 -8.82 -5.73 0.23
N ILE A 61 -8.18 -5.86 -0.93
CA ILE A 61 -8.06 -4.77 -1.91
C ILE A 61 -9.09 -5.00 -3.04
N PRO A 62 -10.10 -4.13 -3.18
CA PRO A 62 -11.07 -4.27 -4.27
C PRO A 62 -10.39 -4.06 -5.63
N ILE A 63 -10.51 -5.06 -6.51
CA ILE A 63 -10.06 -5.00 -7.90
C ILE A 63 -11.29 -5.14 -8.80
N ALA A 64 -11.48 -4.16 -9.68
CA ALA A 64 -12.54 -4.24 -10.67
C ALA A 64 -12.22 -5.37 -11.66
N LYS A 65 -13.23 -6.16 -12.00
CA LYS A 65 -13.09 -7.19 -13.04
C LYS A 65 -12.68 -6.51 -14.35
N PRO A 66 -11.57 -6.92 -15.00
CA PRO A 66 -11.17 -6.35 -16.29
C PRO A 66 -12.24 -6.57 -17.36
N THR A 67 -12.41 -5.60 -18.26
CA THR A 67 -13.25 -5.76 -19.46
C THR A 67 -12.69 -6.89 -20.32
N GLY A 68 -13.55 -7.84 -20.72
CA GLY A 68 -13.12 -8.99 -21.53
C GLY A 68 -12.25 -10.01 -20.78
N TYR A 69 -12.35 -10.07 -19.44
CA TYR A 69 -11.62 -11.06 -18.65
C TYR A 69 -12.02 -12.50 -19.04
N THR A 70 -11.06 -13.26 -19.56
CA THR A 70 -11.21 -14.68 -19.94
C THR A 70 -10.44 -15.62 -19.01
N GLY A 71 -9.58 -15.09 -18.15
CA GLY A 71 -8.67 -15.86 -17.29
C GLY A 71 -7.41 -16.39 -17.98
N ALA A 72 -7.29 -16.23 -19.30
CA ALA A 72 -6.15 -16.71 -20.07
C ALA A 72 -4.92 -15.77 -20.03
N ASP A 73 -5.13 -14.48 -19.78
CA ASP A 73 -4.06 -13.48 -19.74
C ASP A 73 -3.69 -13.09 -18.29
N PRO A 74 -2.42 -12.74 -18.03
CA PRO A 74 -2.00 -12.29 -16.71
C PRO A 74 -2.59 -10.92 -16.37
N TYR A 75 -3.17 -10.82 -15.18
CA TYR A 75 -3.51 -9.53 -14.58
C TYR A 75 -2.33 -9.04 -13.72
N LYS A 76 -1.91 -7.80 -13.92
CA LYS A 76 -0.86 -7.16 -13.13
C LYS A 76 -1.42 -5.98 -12.35
N ILE A 77 -0.84 -5.68 -11.20
CA ILE A 77 -1.20 -4.54 -10.36
C ILE A 77 0.05 -3.77 -9.92
N SER A 78 -0.06 -2.45 -9.83
CA SER A 78 0.99 -1.53 -9.38
C SER A 78 0.41 -0.61 -8.31
N PHE A 79 1.26 -0.10 -7.41
CA PHE A 79 0.84 0.76 -6.30
C PHE A 79 1.71 2.01 -6.21
N GLN A 80 1.10 3.12 -5.79
CA GLN A 80 1.81 4.26 -5.24
C GLN A 80 1.46 4.39 -3.76
N VAL A 81 2.47 4.64 -2.92
CA VAL A 81 2.30 4.66 -1.46
C VAL A 81 2.95 5.90 -0.86
N GLY A 82 2.31 6.45 0.16
CA GLY A 82 2.80 7.60 0.92
C GLY A 82 2.73 8.90 0.13
N LYS A 83 1.56 9.20 -0.45
CA LYS A 83 1.34 10.38 -1.33
C LYS A 83 2.26 10.34 -2.56
N GLU A 84 2.24 9.21 -3.26
CA GLU A 84 3.01 8.99 -4.49
C GLU A 84 4.54 9.00 -4.34
N LYS A 85 5.05 9.10 -3.10
CA LYS A 85 6.49 9.09 -2.80
C LYS A 85 7.15 7.77 -3.22
N PHE A 86 6.46 6.65 -3.09
CA PHE A 86 7.00 5.32 -3.41
C PHE A 86 6.17 4.61 -4.46
N LEU A 87 6.79 4.27 -5.58
CA LEU A 87 6.22 3.42 -6.62
C LEU A 87 6.58 1.96 -6.36
N VAL A 88 5.57 1.10 -6.24
CA VAL A 88 5.72 -0.35 -6.28
C VAL A 88 5.57 -0.80 -7.73
N PRO A 89 6.58 -1.45 -8.34
CA PRO A 89 6.49 -1.94 -9.72
C PRO A 89 5.38 -2.97 -9.93
N TRP A 90 5.12 -3.31 -11.19
CA TRP A 90 4.11 -4.30 -11.58
C TRP A 90 4.29 -5.66 -10.89
N LEU A 91 3.25 -6.11 -10.19
CA LEU A 91 3.13 -7.42 -9.56
C LEU A 91 2.13 -8.28 -10.36
N PHE A 92 2.48 -9.54 -10.65
CA PHE A 92 1.62 -10.47 -11.37
C PHE A 92 0.64 -11.16 -10.41
N LEU A 93 -0.62 -10.78 -10.47
CA LEU A 93 -1.64 -11.16 -9.49
C LEU A 93 -2.49 -12.35 -9.95
N ILE A 94 -2.97 -12.36 -11.19
CA ILE A 94 -3.83 -13.43 -11.74
C ILE A 94 -3.12 -14.13 -12.90
N ASN A 95 -3.43 -15.41 -13.11
CA ASN A 95 -2.79 -16.29 -14.09
C ASN A 95 -1.27 -16.34 -13.88
N ARG A 96 -0.92 -16.63 -12.63
CA ARG A 96 0.44 -16.87 -12.15
C ARG A 96 0.71 -18.38 -12.13
N LYS A 97 1.94 -18.79 -11.77
CA LYS A 97 2.33 -20.21 -11.73
C LYS A 97 1.61 -21.05 -10.66
N SER A 98 0.82 -20.43 -9.79
CA SER A 98 0.08 -21.08 -8.69
C SER A 98 -1.41 -20.80 -8.85
N SER A 99 -2.23 -21.81 -8.57
CA SER A 99 -3.69 -21.75 -8.57
C SER A 99 -4.26 -21.23 -7.24
N GLU A 100 -3.42 -21.10 -6.22
CA GLU A 100 -3.85 -20.57 -4.92
C GLU A 100 -4.26 -19.11 -5.04
N VAL A 101 -5.13 -18.68 -4.12
CA VAL A 101 -5.53 -17.27 -4.03
C VAL A 101 -4.29 -16.42 -3.74
N PRO A 102 -4.02 -15.35 -4.52
CA PRO A 102 -2.84 -14.52 -4.31
C PRO A 102 -3.03 -13.58 -3.11
N MET A 103 -1.99 -13.41 -2.33
CA MET A 103 -1.87 -12.36 -1.32
C MET A 103 -0.70 -11.42 -1.67
N ILE A 104 -0.89 -10.13 -1.43
CA ILE A 104 0.16 -9.12 -1.62
C ILE A 104 0.80 -8.86 -0.25
N ASP A 105 2.03 -9.34 -0.07
CA ASP A 105 2.82 -9.03 1.12
C ASP A 105 3.55 -7.71 0.88
N MET A 106 3.14 -6.66 1.58
CA MET A 106 3.66 -5.30 1.45
C MET A 106 4.37 -4.88 2.74
N HIS A 107 5.66 -4.57 2.63
CA HIS A 107 6.50 -4.17 3.74
C HIS A 107 6.85 -2.67 3.66
N LEU A 108 6.35 -1.90 4.62
CA LEU A 108 6.64 -0.48 4.79
C LEU A 108 7.88 -0.32 5.68
N ARG A 109 8.98 0.19 5.12
CA ARG A 109 10.19 0.53 5.88
C ARG A 109 10.04 1.94 6.42
N TYR A 110 10.09 2.09 7.74
CA TYR A 110 9.96 3.38 8.41
C TYR A 110 10.95 3.49 9.57
N SER A 111 11.25 4.72 9.99
CA SER A 111 11.94 5.01 11.25
C SER A 111 11.46 6.35 11.79
N GLY A 112 11.34 6.45 13.12
CA GLY A 112 10.59 7.56 13.72
C GLY A 112 9.18 7.61 13.15
N GLY A 113 8.76 8.77 12.65
CA GLY A 113 7.50 8.92 11.92
C GLY A 113 7.65 9.15 10.43
N ASP A 114 8.78 8.73 9.85
CA ASP A 114 9.05 8.86 8.42
C ASP A 114 9.04 7.52 7.70
N LEU A 115 8.38 7.50 6.54
CA LEU A 115 8.40 6.37 5.62
C LEU A 115 9.61 6.49 4.67
N HIS A 116 10.46 5.45 4.67
CA HIS A 116 11.72 5.34 3.91
C HIS A 116 11.62 4.49 2.66
N GLY A 117 10.63 3.59 2.60
CA GLY A 117 10.41 2.82 1.39
C GLY A 117 9.32 1.78 1.54
N VAL A 118 8.93 1.21 0.40
CA VAL A 118 7.94 0.16 0.32
C VAL A 118 8.47 -0.92 -0.61
N THR A 119 8.37 -2.17 -0.16
CA THR A 119 8.59 -3.35 -1.00
C THR A 119 7.34 -4.19 -0.98
N ALA A 120 7.01 -4.84 -2.09
CA ALA A 120 5.88 -5.75 -2.14
C ALA A 120 6.20 -6.97 -3.01
N LYS A 121 5.59 -8.10 -2.66
CA LYS A 121 5.69 -9.36 -3.41
C LYS A 121 4.35 -10.08 -3.39
N ILE A 122 4.15 -10.96 -4.36
CA ILE A 122 3.01 -11.87 -4.40
C ILE A 122 3.41 -13.16 -3.70
N VAL A 123 2.57 -13.60 -2.78
CA VAL A 123 2.68 -14.89 -2.09
C VAL A 123 1.39 -15.67 -2.27
N ASP A 124 1.45 -16.99 -2.13
CA ASP A 124 0.25 -17.80 -1.98
C ASP A 124 -0.40 -17.44 -0.65
N MET A 125 -1.71 -17.21 -0.66
CA MET A 125 -2.43 -16.88 0.57
C MET A 125 -2.33 -18.07 1.54
N PRO A 126 -1.88 -17.85 2.80
CA PRO A 126 -1.77 -18.94 3.76
C PRO A 126 -3.13 -19.59 4.03
N HIS A 127 -3.19 -20.92 4.17
CA HIS A 127 -4.44 -21.67 4.29
C HIS A 127 -5.36 -21.18 5.43
N HIS A 128 -4.80 -20.78 6.57
CA HIS A 128 -5.60 -20.27 7.69
C HIS A 128 -6.42 -19.01 7.33
N TYR A 129 -6.00 -18.20 6.34
CA TYR A 129 -6.78 -17.06 5.85
C TYR A 129 -8.01 -17.47 5.04
N VAL A 130 -7.91 -18.57 4.30
CA VAL A 130 -9.05 -19.15 3.55
C VAL A 130 -10.12 -19.63 4.53
N GLU A 131 -9.70 -20.29 5.61
CA GLU A 131 -10.60 -20.88 6.61
C GLU A 131 -11.43 -19.82 7.35
N ILE A 132 -10.81 -18.69 7.70
CA ILE A 132 -11.49 -17.60 8.42
C ILE A 132 -12.29 -16.65 7.49
N HIS A 133 -12.10 -16.73 6.18
CA HIS A 133 -12.82 -15.92 5.18
C HIS A 133 -13.56 -16.82 4.17
N PRO A 134 -14.75 -17.34 4.50
CA PRO A 134 -15.46 -18.34 3.70
C PRO A 134 -15.90 -17.84 2.30
N ASN A 135 -15.83 -16.54 2.06
CA ASN A 135 -16.15 -15.92 0.77
C ASN A 135 -14.95 -15.87 -0.19
N ILE A 136 -13.75 -16.21 0.27
CA ILE A 136 -12.58 -16.32 -0.58
C ILE A 136 -12.64 -17.68 -1.27
N ARG A 137 -12.84 -17.68 -2.59
CA ARG A 137 -12.82 -18.88 -3.44
C ARG A 137 -11.71 -18.73 -4.48
N SER A 138 -10.95 -19.80 -4.70
CA SER A 138 -10.03 -19.93 -5.83
C SER A 138 -10.81 -20.06 -7.14
#